data_AF-A0A843HSI2-F1
#
_entry.id   AF-A0A843HSI2-F1
#
_cell.length_a   1.000
_cell.length_b   1.000
_cell.length_c   1.000
_cell.angle_alpha   90.00
_cell.angle_beta   90.00
_cell.angle_gamma   90.00
#
_symmetry.space_group_name_H-M   'P 1'
#
loop_
_entity.id
_entity.type
_entity.pdbx_description
1 polymer ?
#
loop_
_entity_poly.entity_id
_entity_poly.type
_entity_poly.pdbx_seq_one_letter_code
_entity_poly.pdbx_strand_id
1 'polypeptide(L)'
;MYYTIIDNSILTADTEDALTRFYENVLLLPADYEEGKYIVVDGELVLNPDWEDEQAAKREADFKSKFFDIEGFGWFRKVPKGYSSAVECLNLAFNNVSMLGKLPAETLIFYQEPDFTKPEECTEEWLIEHQTKNAEMTVQEFGQFYAGFSVAWNNTEHN
;
A
#
# COMPACT_ATOMS: atom_id res chain seq x y z
N MET A 1 16.32 27.12 -4.44
CA MET A 1 16.11 26.25 -3.25
C MET A 1 16.88 26.85 -2.09
N TYR A 2 16.13 27.44 -1.17
CA TYR A 2 16.60 28.07 0.05
C TYR A 2 16.27 27.13 1.21
N TYR A 3 17.11 27.08 2.24
CA TYR A 3 16.85 26.24 3.39
C TYR A 3 17.35 26.87 4.69
N THR A 4 16.82 26.34 5.79
CA THR A 4 17.19 26.74 7.14
C THR A 4 17.00 25.56 8.10
N ILE A 5 17.68 25.61 9.25
CA ILE A 5 17.69 24.52 10.22
C ILE A 5 17.20 25.06 11.55
N ILE A 6 16.10 24.50 12.06
CA ILE A 6 15.53 24.82 13.37
C ILE A 6 15.30 23.50 14.11
N ASP A 7 15.80 23.38 15.34
CA ASP A 7 15.59 22.22 16.21
C ASP A 7 15.73 20.87 15.48
N ASN A 8 16.84 20.70 14.76
CA ASN A 8 17.19 19.51 13.95
C ASN A 8 16.29 19.22 12.73
N SER A 9 15.40 20.13 12.33
CA SER A 9 14.57 19.99 11.13
C SER A 9 15.03 20.95 10.03
N ILE A 10 15.10 20.46 8.79
CA ILE A 10 15.44 21.26 7.61
C ILE A 10 14.14 21.73 6.96
N LEU A 11 13.96 23.05 6.87
CA LEU A 11 12.87 23.66 6.10
C LEU A 11 13.43 24.14 4.76
N THR A 12 12.72 23.88 3.67
CA THR A 12 13.12 24.26 2.32
C THR A 12 12.04 25.10 1.63
N ALA A 13 12.45 26.01 0.75
CA ALA A 13 11.57 26.83 -0.06
C ALA A 13 12.18 27.10 -1.43
N ASP A 14 11.35 27.35 -2.44
CA ASP A 14 11.83 27.65 -3.79
C ASP A 14 12.43 29.06 -3.91
N THR A 15 11.96 30.01 -3.08
CA THR A 15 12.40 31.42 -3.07
C THR A 15 12.71 31.95 -1.67
N GLU A 16 13.60 32.94 -1.57
CA GLU A 16 14.00 33.60 -0.32
C GLU A 16 12.84 34.36 0.34
N ASP A 17 11.99 34.98 -0.47
CA ASP A 17 10.79 35.70 -0.03
C ASP A 17 9.77 34.76 0.63
N ALA A 18 9.60 33.54 0.12
CA ALA A 18 8.71 32.54 0.71
C ALA A 18 9.21 32.08 2.09
N LEU A 19 10.53 31.87 2.21
CA LEU A 19 11.16 31.54 3.48
C LEU A 19 11.03 32.69 4.49
N THR A 20 11.20 33.93 4.04
CA THR A 20 11.10 35.13 4.88
C THR A 20 9.67 35.37 5.39
N ARG A 21 8.65 35.23 4.53
CA ARG A 21 7.23 35.35 4.94
C ARG A 21 6.79 34.25 5.91
N PHE A 22 7.33 33.04 5.75
CA PHE A 22 7.13 31.95 6.70
C PHE A 22 7.64 32.34 8.09
N TYR A 23 8.83 32.94 8.17
CA TYR A 23 9.40 33.44 9.42
C TYR A 23 8.65 34.64 10.03
N GLU A 24 8.13 35.54 9.20
CA GLU A 24 7.44 36.74 9.70
C GLU A 24 6.04 36.43 10.26
N ASN A 25 5.37 35.38 9.78
CA ASN A 25 3.98 35.08 10.15
C ASN A 25 3.77 33.77 10.92
N VAL A 26 4.71 32.82 10.88
CA VAL A 26 4.54 31.49 11.50
C VAL A 26 5.66 31.25 12.52
N LEU A 27 5.45 31.76 13.74
CA LEU A 27 6.40 31.61 14.85
C LEU A 27 6.40 30.19 15.47
N LEU A 28 5.34 29.40 15.27
CA LEU A 28 5.17 28.04 15.79
C LEU A 28 4.35 27.19 14.81
N LEU A 29 4.86 26.00 14.47
CA LEU A 29 4.08 25.00 13.74
C LEU A 29 3.00 24.38 14.66
N PRO A 30 1.85 23.96 14.12
CA PRO A 30 0.88 23.16 14.86
C PRO A 30 1.53 21.92 15.48
N ALA A 31 1.07 21.50 16.66
CA ALA A 31 1.60 20.32 17.34
C ALA A 31 1.39 19.01 16.56
N ASP A 32 0.46 19.01 15.61
CA ASP A 32 0.13 17.91 14.71
C ASP A 32 0.62 18.18 13.27
N TYR A 33 1.66 19.01 13.12
CA TYR A 33 2.26 19.30 11.83
C TYR A 33 2.81 18.02 11.19
N GLU A 34 2.36 17.78 9.97
CA GLU A 34 2.85 16.75 9.07
C GLU A 34 3.14 17.41 7.71
N GLU A 35 4.18 16.95 7.04
CA GLU A 35 4.57 17.48 5.73
C GLU A 35 3.41 17.33 4.72
N GLY A 36 2.96 18.44 4.13
CA GLY A 36 1.85 18.50 3.18
C GLY A 36 0.45 18.70 3.78
N LYS A 37 0.30 18.58 5.12
CA LYS A 37 -0.99 18.76 5.81
C LYS A 37 -1.44 20.21 5.88
N TYR A 38 -0.49 21.14 5.91
CA TYR A 38 -0.76 22.57 5.93
C TYR A 38 -0.10 23.24 4.71
N ILE A 39 -0.80 24.20 4.10
CA ILE A 39 -0.32 25.04 3.00
C ILE A 39 -0.34 26.51 3.42
N VAL A 40 0.49 27.33 2.77
CA VAL A 40 0.53 28.78 3.02
C VAL A 40 -0.43 29.48 2.06
N VAL A 41 -1.48 30.10 2.60
CA VAL A 41 -2.43 30.93 1.84
C VAL A 41 -2.45 32.32 2.47
N ASP A 42 -2.19 33.35 1.66
CA ASP A 42 -2.11 34.76 2.12
C ASP A 42 -1.15 34.99 3.31
N GLY A 43 -0.13 34.15 3.46
CA GLY A 43 0.86 34.24 4.55
C GLY A 43 0.47 33.52 5.83
N GLU A 44 -0.70 32.89 5.89
CA GLU A 44 -1.16 32.06 7.00
C GLU A 44 -1.06 30.57 6.66
N LEU A 45 -0.75 29.73 7.66
CA LEU A 45 -0.88 28.28 7.51
C LEU A 45 -2.35 27.88 7.60
N VAL A 46 -2.88 27.29 6.53
CA VAL A 46 -4.22 26.72 6.48
C VAL A 46 -4.13 25.22 6.19
N LEU A 47 -5.12 24.45 6.66
CA LEU A 47 -5.21 23.03 6.37
C LEU A 47 -5.30 22.83 4.85
N ASN A 48 -4.47 21.93 4.30
CA ASN A 48 -4.56 21.53 2.91
C ASN A 48 -5.92 20.83 2.69
N PRO A 49 -6.83 21.40 1.86
CA PRO A 49 -8.13 20.81 1.63
C PRO A 49 -8.06 19.42 0.98
N ASP A 50 -6.97 19.12 0.27
CA ASP A 50 -6.76 17.86 -0.45
C ASP A 50 -5.96 16.85 0.39
N TRP A 51 -5.58 17.19 1.63
CA TRP A 51 -4.71 16.35 2.47
C TRP A 51 -5.22 14.92 2.64
N GLU A 52 -6.48 14.76 3.01
CA GLU A 52 -7.07 13.44 3.26
C GLU A 52 -7.10 12.59 1.98
N ASP A 53 -7.40 13.22 0.83
CA ASP A 53 -7.40 12.56 -0.48
C ASP A 53 -5.97 12.17 -0.90
N GLU A 54 -4.98 13.03 -0.66
CA GLU A 54 -3.56 12.72 -0.89
C GLU A 54 -3.09 11.56 -0.01
N GLN A 55 -3.49 11.52 1.26
CA GLN A 55 -3.13 10.42 2.16
C GLN A 55 -3.81 9.12 1.77
N ALA A 56 -5.06 9.18 1.29
CA ALA A 56 -5.74 8.01 0.76
C ALA A 56 -5.04 7.47 -0.49
N ALA A 57 -4.70 8.35 -1.44
CA ALA A 57 -3.98 7.97 -2.65
C ALA A 57 -2.59 7.38 -2.35
N LYS A 58 -1.86 7.91 -1.36
CA LYS A 58 -0.58 7.34 -0.90
C LYS A 58 -0.74 5.93 -0.34
N ARG A 59 -1.77 5.71 0.48
CA ARG A 59 -2.08 4.38 1.05
C ARG A 59 -2.46 3.38 -0.02
N GLU A 60 -3.29 3.79 -0.98
CA GLU A 60 -3.64 2.98 -2.14
C GLU A 60 -2.41 2.60 -2.97
N ALA A 61 -1.54 3.57 -3.28
CA ALA A 61 -0.33 3.34 -4.04
C ALA A 61 0.63 2.38 -3.31
N ASP A 62 0.83 2.56 -2.00
CA ASP A 62 1.67 1.67 -1.19
C ASP A 62 1.11 0.24 -1.18
N PHE A 63 -0.20 0.07 -1.00
CA PHE A 63 -0.85 -1.23 -1.07
C PHE A 63 -0.70 -1.87 -2.47
N LYS A 64 -1.05 -1.16 -3.55
CA LYS A 64 -0.94 -1.69 -4.93
C LYS A 64 0.51 -1.93 -5.36
N SER A 65 1.49 -1.30 -4.70
CA SER A 65 2.90 -1.64 -4.91
C SER A 65 3.27 -3.04 -4.40
N LYS A 66 2.62 -3.50 -3.32
CA LYS A 66 2.92 -4.75 -2.60
C LYS A 66 1.97 -5.90 -2.95
N PHE A 67 0.78 -5.59 -3.47
CA PHE A 67 -0.28 -6.56 -3.74
C PHE A 67 -0.77 -6.47 -5.19
N PHE A 68 -1.46 -7.51 -5.63
CA PHE A 68 -2.20 -7.54 -6.90
C PHE A 68 -3.49 -8.32 -6.73
N ASP A 69 -4.55 -7.86 -7.39
CA ASP A 69 -5.85 -8.51 -7.33
C ASP A 69 -5.89 -9.74 -8.25
N ILE A 70 -6.44 -10.84 -7.73
CA ILE A 70 -6.74 -12.03 -8.50
C ILE A 70 -8.26 -12.15 -8.55
N GLU A 71 -8.84 -11.85 -9.72
CA GLU A 71 -10.28 -11.78 -9.93
C GLU A 71 -10.99 -13.04 -9.40
N GLY A 72 -11.98 -12.83 -8.53
CA GLY A 72 -12.76 -13.89 -7.89
C GLY A 72 -12.10 -14.56 -6.68
N PHE A 73 -10.87 -14.19 -6.32
CA PHE A 73 -10.15 -14.71 -5.15
C PHE A 73 -9.78 -13.61 -4.15
N GLY A 74 -9.31 -12.45 -4.64
CA GLY A 74 -8.91 -11.31 -3.82
C GLY A 74 -7.43 -10.96 -3.96
N TRP A 75 -6.93 -10.09 -3.07
CA TRP A 75 -5.59 -9.53 -3.19
C TRP A 75 -4.52 -10.50 -2.73
N PHE A 76 -3.46 -10.64 -3.51
CA PHE A 76 -2.33 -11.51 -3.23
C PHE A 76 -1.06 -10.69 -3.08
N ARG A 77 -0.20 -11.04 -2.11
CA ARG A 77 1.09 -10.36 -1.91
C ARG A 77 2.06 -10.72 -3.04
N LYS A 78 2.75 -9.72 -3.60
CA LYS A 78 3.86 -9.95 -4.54
C LYS A 78 5.02 -10.69 -3.91
N VAL A 79 5.23 -10.48 -2.60
CA VAL A 79 6.20 -11.23 -1.78
C VAL A 79 5.50 -11.74 -0.52
N PRO A 80 4.85 -12.92 -0.57
CA PRO A 80 4.22 -13.51 0.60
C PRO A 80 5.23 -13.83 1.70
N LYS A 81 4.79 -13.76 2.97
CA LYS A 81 5.68 -14.02 4.12
C LYS A 81 6.27 -15.43 4.05
N GLY A 82 7.59 -15.53 4.13
CA GLY A 82 8.31 -16.80 4.05
C GLY A 82 8.66 -17.25 2.63
N TYR A 83 8.34 -16.45 1.62
CA TYR A 83 8.69 -16.69 0.21
C TYR A 83 9.48 -15.49 -0.34
N SER A 84 10.28 -15.75 -1.36
CA SER A 84 11.00 -14.71 -2.12
C SER A 84 10.11 -14.00 -3.14
N SER A 85 9.01 -14.64 -3.57
CA SER A 85 8.07 -14.09 -4.55
C SER A 85 6.73 -14.84 -4.53
N ALA A 86 5.70 -14.21 -5.12
CA ALA A 86 4.42 -14.84 -5.39
C ALA A 86 4.57 -16.07 -6.30
N VAL A 87 5.49 -16.04 -7.26
CA VAL A 87 5.79 -17.18 -8.16
C VAL A 87 6.37 -18.36 -7.40
N GLU A 88 7.30 -18.14 -6.46
CA GLU A 88 7.81 -19.22 -5.61
C GLU A 88 6.70 -19.85 -4.76
N CYS A 89 5.84 -19.02 -4.16
CA CYS A 89 4.68 -19.49 -3.41
C CYS A 89 3.75 -20.33 -4.29
N LEU A 90 3.48 -19.88 -5.52
CA LEU A 90 2.64 -20.60 -6.46
C LEU A 90 3.26 -21.93 -6.93
N ASN A 91 4.58 -21.99 -7.10
CA ASN A 91 5.27 -23.23 -7.45
C ASN A 91 5.10 -24.31 -6.37
N LEU A 92 5.12 -23.93 -5.09
CA LEU A 92 4.82 -24.85 -3.99
C LEU A 92 3.36 -25.35 -4.08
N ALA A 93 2.40 -24.45 -4.31
CA ALA A 93 1.00 -24.82 -4.47
C ALA A 93 0.78 -25.77 -5.66
N PHE A 94 1.45 -25.50 -6.79
CA PHE A 94 1.42 -26.35 -7.97
C PHE A 94 1.99 -27.76 -7.71
N ASN A 95 3.10 -27.84 -6.96
CA ASN A 95 3.68 -29.13 -6.56
C ASN A 95 2.74 -29.93 -5.65
N ASN A 96 2.08 -29.26 -4.69
CA ASN A 96 1.08 -29.90 -3.83
C ASN A 96 -0.06 -30.49 -4.66
N VAL A 97 -0.61 -29.73 -5.61
CA VAL A 97 -1.68 -30.20 -6.51
C VAL A 97 -1.21 -31.38 -7.35
N SER A 98 0.02 -31.32 -7.88
CA SER A 98 0.60 -32.37 -8.72
C SER A 98 0.81 -33.67 -7.95
N MET A 99 1.23 -33.58 -6.68
CA MET A 99 1.51 -34.75 -5.84
C MET A 99 0.27 -35.33 -5.16
N LEU A 100 -0.65 -34.47 -4.71
CA LEU A 100 -1.80 -34.86 -3.89
C LEU A 100 -3.10 -34.96 -4.70
N GLY A 101 -3.10 -34.49 -5.95
CA GLY A 101 -4.31 -34.36 -6.77
C GLY A 101 -5.25 -33.24 -6.30
N LYS A 102 -4.78 -32.36 -5.41
CA LYS A 102 -5.54 -31.24 -4.83
C LYS A 102 -4.62 -30.24 -4.14
N LEU A 103 -5.08 -29.00 -4.00
CA LEU A 103 -4.46 -28.02 -3.11
C LEU A 103 -5.12 -28.13 -1.73
N PRO A 104 -4.38 -28.46 -0.67
CA PRO A 104 -4.93 -28.45 0.69
C PRO A 104 -5.50 -27.08 1.07
N ALA A 105 -6.50 -27.07 1.96
CA ALA A 105 -6.98 -25.84 2.56
C ALA A 105 -5.86 -25.10 3.29
N GLU A 106 -6.00 -23.79 3.41
CA GLU A 106 -5.05 -22.91 4.12
C GLU A 106 -3.62 -22.85 3.56
N THR A 107 -3.42 -23.25 2.31
CA THR A 107 -2.12 -23.18 1.64
C THR A 107 -1.80 -21.76 1.14
N LEU A 108 -2.81 -21.05 0.66
CA LEU A 108 -2.74 -19.70 0.09
C LEU A 108 -3.52 -18.72 0.95
N ILE A 109 -2.99 -17.50 1.04
CA ILE A 109 -3.57 -16.40 1.81
C ILE A 109 -3.90 -15.27 0.84
N PHE A 110 -5.12 -14.75 0.96
CA PHE A 110 -5.63 -13.61 0.22
C PHE A 110 -6.04 -12.51 1.20
N TYR A 111 -6.07 -11.28 0.72
CA TYR A 111 -6.35 -10.10 1.52
C TYR A 111 -7.57 -9.38 0.95
N GLN A 112 -8.35 -8.79 1.86
CA GLN A 112 -9.38 -7.84 1.50
C GLN A 112 -8.73 -6.51 1.07
N GLU A 113 -9.36 -5.80 0.14
CA GLU A 113 -8.98 -4.41 -0.17
C GLU A 113 -9.36 -3.50 1.01
N PRO A 114 -8.40 -2.75 1.60
CA PRO A 114 -8.70 -1.76 2.63
C PRO A 114 -9.54 -0.61 2.08
N ASP A 115 -10.33 0.03 2.93
CA ASP A 115 -10.80 1.39 2.66
C ASP A 115 -9.63 2.37 2.82
N PHE A 116 -9.07 2.82 1.70
CA PHE A 116 -7.95 3.76 1.70
C PHE A 116 -8.30 5.14 2.27
N THR A 117 -9.55 5.43 2.65
CA THR A 117 -9.87 6.65 3.43
C THR A 117 -9.61 6.46 4.92
N LYS A 118 -9.54 5.21 5.42
CA LYS A 118 -9.36 4.87 6.85
C LYS A 118 -7.95 4.34 7.19
N PRO A 119 -7.09 5.13 7.87
CA PRO A 119 -5.68 4.74 8.09
C PRO A 119 -5.53 3.42 8.85
N GLU A 120 -6.46 3.13 9.76
CA GLU A 120 -6.50 1.91 10.56
C GLU A 120 -6.68 0.63 9.71
N GLU A 121 -7.36 0.72 8.57
CA GLU A 121 -7.55 -0.42 7.66
C GLU A 121 -6.29 -0.71 6.81
N CYS A 122 -5.38 0.26 6.70
CA CYS A 122 -4.15 0.14 5.91
C CYS A 122 -2.94 -0.39 6.72
N THR A 123 -3.19 -1.00 7.88
CA THR A 123 -2.16 -1.55 8.77
C THR A 123 -1.91 -3.04 8.51
N GLU A 124 -0.72 -3.54 8.85
CA GLU A 124 -0.41 -4.97 8.72
C GLU A 124 -1.30 -5.82 9.64
N GLU A 125 -1.60 -5.31 10.83
CA GLU A 125 -2.50 -5.93 11.80
C GLU A 125 -3.90 -6.11 11.21
N TRP A 126 -4.46 -5.05 10.61
CA TRP A 126 -5.78 -5.13 9.98
C TRP A 126 -5.79 -6.12 8.81
N LEU A 127 -4.75 -6.09 7.96
CA LEU A 127 -4.61 -7.02 6.84
C LEU A 127 -4.56 -8.48 7.30
N ILE A 128 -3.89 -8.78 8.42
CA ILE A 128 -3.84 -10.13 8.98
C ILE A 128 -5.21 -10.56 9.54
N GLU A 129 -5.92 -9.65 10.20
CA GLU A 129 -7.26 -9.92 10.75
C GLU A 129 -8.32 -10.14 9.65
N HIS A 130 -8.16 -9.48 8.50
CA HIS A 130 -9.10 -9.53 7.37
C HIS A 130 -8.58 -10.40 6.21
N GLN A 131 -7.58 -11.24 6.45
CA GLN A 131 -7.12 -12.19 5.45
C GLN A 131 -8.09 -13.37 5.31
N THR A 132 -8.25 -13.86 4.10
CA THR A 132 -8.94 -15.12 3.82
C THR A 132 -7.92 -16.17 3.39
N LYS A 133 -8.27 -17.43 3.60
CA LYS A 133 -7.44 -18.56 3.17
C LYS A 133 -8.22 -19.43 2.20
N ASN A 134 -7.51 -20.07 1.28
CA ASN A 134 -8.18 -20.97 0.34
C ASN A 134 -8.86 -22.12 1.10
N ALA A 135 -10.07 -22.48 0.67
CA ALA A 135 -10.59 -23.82 0.90
C ALA A 135 -9.75 -24.85 0.12
N GLU A 136 -9.92 -26.13 0.43
CA GLU A 136 -9.35 -27.20 -0.40
C GLU A 136 -9.82 -27.04 -1.85
N MET A 137 -8.90 -27.10 -2.81
CA MET A 137 -9.21 -26.99 -4.24
C MET A 137 -8.86 -28.28 -4.95
N THR A 138 -9.76 -28.76 -5.80
CA THR A 138 -9.47 -29.79 -6.80
C THR A 138 -8.46 -29.28 -7.83
N VAL A 139 -7.91 -30.20 -8.64
CA VAL A 139 -7.04 -29.83 -9.78
C VAL A 139 -7.73 -28.82 -10.71
N GLN A 140 -9.04 -28.98 -10.95
CA GLN A 140 -9.79 -28.11 -11.85
C GLN A 140 -9.96 -26.70 -11.28
N GLU A 141 -10.37 -26.59 -10.01
CA GLU A 141 -10.52 -25.29 -9.31
C GLU A 141 -9.16 -24.58 -9.19
N PHE A 142 -8.10 -25.33 -8.85
CA PHE A 142 -6.75 -24.78 -8.84
C PHE A 142 -6.31 -24.31 -10.24
N GLY A 143 -6.70 -25.02 -11.31
CA GLY A 143 -6.43 -24.58 -12.68
C GLY A 143 -7.10 -23.24 -13.02
N GLN A 144 -8.31 -23.00 -12.54
CA GLN A 144 -9.00 -21.71 -12.70
C GLN A 144 -8.28 -20.60 -11.92
N PHE A 145 -7.92 -20.87 -10.67
CA PHE A 145 -7.10 -19.96 -9.87
C PHE A 145 -5.77 -19.63 -10.55
N TYR A 146 -5.02 -20.64 -11.00
CA TYR A 146 -3.70 -20.50 -11.62
C TYR A 146 -3.77 -19.63 -12.88
N ALA A 147 -4.82 -19.78 -13.68
CA ALA A 147 -5.03 -18.93 -14.85
C ALA A 147 -5.25 -17.47 -14.45
N GLY A 148 -6.11 -17.21 -13.47
CA GLY A 148 -6.35 -15.86 -12.93
C GLY A 148 -5.08 -15.23 -12.36
N PHE A 149 -4.32 -15.99 -11.56
CA PHE A 149 -3.02 -15.57 -11.04
C PHE A 149 -2.08 -15.18 -12.18
N SER A 150 -1.96 -16.02 -13.22
CA SER A 150 -1.00 -15.80 -14.32
C SER A 150 -1.32 -14.52 -15.09
N VAL A 151 -2.60 -14.24 -15.32
CA VAL A 151 -3.05 -12.99 -15.95
C VAL A 151 -2.71 -11.79 -15.06
N ALA A 152 -3.08 -11.85 -13.78
CA ALA A 152 -2.85 -10.76 -12.84
C ALA A 152 -1.35 -10.45 -12.66
N TRP A 153 -0.52 -11.48 -12.49
CA TRP A 153 0.92 -11.34 -12.33
C TRP A 153 1.62 -10.77 -13.57
N ASN A 154 1.24 -11.23 -14.76
CA ASN A 154 1.81 -10.68 -15.99
C ASN A 154 1.44 -9.20 -16.15
N ASN A 155 0.23 -8.81 -15.75
CA ASN A 155 -0.18 -7.42 -15.78
C ASN A 155 0.59 -6.53 -14.79
N THR A 156 1.18 -7.11 -13.73
CA THR A 156 1.99 -6.35 -12.77
C THR A 156 3.46 -6.22 -13.14
N GLU A 157 4.02 -7.20 -13.87
CA GLU A 157 5.46 -7.23 -14.21
C GLU A 157 5.76 -6.71 -15.62
N HIS A 158 4.77 -6.62 -16.50
CA HIS A 158 4.96 -6.34 -17.93
C HIS A 158 4.13 -5.17 -18.48
N ASN A 159 3.43 -4.44 -17.61
CA ASN A 159 2.81 -3.14 -17.93
C ASN A 159 3.47 -2.02 -17.13
#